data_AF-A0AAJ4A258-F1
#
_entry.id   AF-A0AAJ4A258-F1
#
_cell.length_a   1.000
_cell.length_b   1.000
_cell.length_c   1.000
_cell.angle_alpha   90.00
_cell.angle_beta   90.00
_cell.angle_gamma   90.00
#
_symmetry.space_group_name_H-M   'P 1'
#
loop_
_entity.id
_entity.type
_entity.pdbx_description
1 polymer ?
#
loop_
_entity_poly.entity_id
_entity_poly.type
_entity_poly.pdbx_seq_one_letter_code
_entity_poly.pdbx_strand_id
1 'polypeptide(L)'
;MLTPKEISNIFEVQINTLYNWQKTKPKLYRYLQNADYNIQQNDEINLLLQEYSSIIKLNFTFEEILYIIDSPMQLLSMEDVKEFQKVFITVEYKNIPKNQIILSIYDKILDLNIIEKYILYKKIYKYRQFCDLDINEYFKEFIA
;
A
#
# COMPACT_ATOMS: atom_id res chain seq x y z
N MET A 1 -21.37 -3.16 14.80
CA MET A 1 -20.91 -2.21 15.83
C MET A 1 -20.45 -3.01 17.03
N LEU A 2 -19.22 -2.77 17.49
CA LEU A 2 -18.66 -3.50 18.62
C LEU A 2 -19.39 -3.17 19.93
N THR A 3 -19.60 -4.18 20.75
CA THR A 3 -20.05 -4.06 22.13
C THR A 3 -18.91 -3.61 23.04
N PRO A 4 -19.19 -3.04 24.22
CA PRO A 4 -18.14 -2.67 25.19
C PRO A 4 -17.19 -3.81 25.56
N LYS A 5 -17.67 -5.07 25.57
CA LYS A 5 -16.82 -6.24 25.83
C LYS A 5 -15.84 -6.51 24.69
N GLU A 6 -16.30 -6.41 23.44
CA GLU A 6 -15.43 -6.60 22.28
C GLU A 6 -14.41 -5.47 22.15
N ILE A 7 -14.82 -4.21 22.38
CA ILE A 7 -13.90 -3.07 22.45
C ILE A 7 -12.86 -3.29 23.56
N SER A 8 -13.29 -3.77 24.72
CA SER A 8 -12.40 -4.06 25.85
C SER A 8 -11.35 -5.11 25.51
N ASN A 9 -11.74 -6.17 24.80
CA ASN A 9 -10.82 -7.23 24.37
C ASN A 9 -9.86 -6.77 23.27
N ILE A 10 -10.32 -6.00 22.28
CA ILE A 10 -9.51 -5.58 21.12
C ILE A 10 -8.50 -4.49 21.50
N PHE A 11 -8.92 -3.52 22.32
CA PHE A 11 -8.12 -2.34 22.64
C PHE A 11 -7.55 -2.37 24.07
N GLU A 12 -7.73 -3.49 24.78
CA GLU A 12 -7.27 -3.70 26.16
C GLU A 12 -7.74 -2.59 27.14
N VAL A 13 -8.90 -2.00 26.87
CA VAL A 13 -9.49 -0.95 27.71
C VAL A 13 -10.45 -1.58 28.72
N GLN A 14 -10.38 -1.18 29.98
CA GLN A 14 -11.33 -1.64 30.99
C GLN A 14 -12.79 -1.25 30.65
N ILE A 15 -13.72 -2.18 30.82
CA ILE A 15 -15.16 -1.99 30.53
C ILE A 15 -15.73 -0.76 31.26
N ASN A 16 -15.36 -0.53 32.52
CA ASN A 16 -15.83 0.61 33.32
C ASN A 16 -15.39 1.96 32.71
N THR A 17 -14.19 2.00 32.15
CA THR A 17 -13.67 3.16 31.42
C THR A 17 -14.47 3.42 30.15
N LEU A 18 -14.86 2.38 29.42
CA LEU A 18 -15.71 2.51 28.22
C LEU A 18 -17.09 3.05 28.56
N TYR A 19 -17.73 2.58 29.64
CA TYR A 19 -19.01 3.13 30.10
C TYR A 19 -18.90 4.59 30.52
N ASN A 20 -17.79 4.99 31.14
CA ASN A 20 -17.52 6.39 31.45
C ASN A 20 -17.38 7.22 30.15
N TRP A 21 -16.61 6.72 29.18
CA TRP A 21 -16.37 7.41 27.91
C TRP A 21 -17.61 7.57 27.03
N GLN A 22 -18.66 6.75 27.20
CA GLN A 22 -19.96 7.01 26.57
C GLN A 22 -20.49 8.42 26.90
N LYS A 23 -20.24 8.90 28.13
CA LYS A 23 -20.72 10.20 28.62
C LYS A 23 -19.65 11.28 28.50
N THR A 24 -18.41 10.96 28.86
CA THR A 24 -17.32 11.95 28.96
C THR A 24 -16.55 12.16 27.65
N LYS A 25 -16.52 11.16 26.77
CA LYS A 25 -15.81 11.20 25.47
C LYS A 25 -16.63 10.51 24.35
N PRO A 26 -17.86 10.96 24.06
CA PRO A 26 -18.80 10.25 23.19
C PRO A 26 -18.29 10.05 21.75
N LYS A 27 -17.49 10.98 21.22
CA LYS A 27 -16.86 10.84 19.89
C LYS A 27 -15.85 9.70 19.84
N LEU A 28 -14.98 9.59 20.84
CA LEU A 28 -14.00 8.51 20.96
C LEU A 28 -14.70 7.17 21.14
N TYR A 29 -15.73 7.12 21.99
CA TYR A 29 -16.53 5.92 22.18
C TYR A 29 -17.18 5.44 20.88
N ARG A 30 -17.83 6.33 20.11
CA ARG A 30 -18.41 5.99 18.79
C ARG A 30 -17.38 5.52 17.79
N TYR A 31 -16.17 6.11 17.80
CA TYR A 31 -15.09 5.67 16.94
C TYR A 31 -14.68 4.22 17.24
N LEU A 32 -14.47 3.88 18.52
CA LEU A 32 -14.15 2.52 18.95
C LEU A 32 -15.29 1.54 18.62
N GLN A 33 -16.54 1.98 18.76
CA GLN A 33 -17.73 1.18 18.43
C GLN A 33 -17.81 0.80 16.94
N ASN A 34 -17.24 1.63 16.07
CA ASN A 34 -17.22 1.44 14.61
C ASN A 34 -15.89 0.89 14.09
N ALA A 35 -14.93 0.56 14.96
CA ALA A 35 -13.62 0.07 14.53
C ALA A 35 -13.74 -1.19 13.66
N ASP A 36 -14.62 -2.12 14.03
CA ASP A 36 -14.85 -3.38 13.30
C ASP A 36 -15.47 -3.18 11.92
N TYR A 37 -16.36 -2.18 11.74
CA TYR A 37 -16.91 -1.86 10.42
C TYR A 37 -15.80 -1.35 9.46
N ASN A 38 -14.90 -0.52 9.98
CA ASN A 38 -13.75 -0.04 9.21
C ASN A 38 -12.75 -1.18 8.92
N ILE A 39 -12.57 -2.12 9.86
CA ILE A 39 -11.71 -3.30 9.68
C ILE A 39 -12.29 -4.21 8.60
N GLN A 40 -13.57 -4.59 8.70
CA GLN A 40 -14.26 -5.47 7.75
C GLN A 40 -14.27 -4.91 6.32
N GLN A 41 -14.56 -3.62 6.14
CA GLN A 41 -14.48 -2.99 4.82
C GLN A 41 -13.06 -2.98 4.25
N ASN A 42 -12.06 -2.72 5.10
CA ASN A 42 -10.67 -2.77 4.67
C ASN A 42 -10.23 -4.20 4.31
N ASP A 43 -10.73 -5.22 5.01
CA ASP A 43 -10.46 -6.63 4.74
C ASP A 43 -11.04 -7.07 3.40
N GLU A 44 -12.30 -6.69 3.11
CA GLU A 44 -12.93 -6.97 1.81
C GLU A 44 -12.16 -6.32 0.66
N ILE A 45 -11.75 -5.06 0.80
CA ILE A 45 -10.92 -4.36 -0.19
C ILE A 45 -9.55 -5.04 -0.33
N ASN A 46 -8.92 -5.45 0.77
CA ASN A 46 -7.63 -6.15 0.73
C ASN A 46 -7.74 -7.49 0.01
N LEU A 47 -8.82 -8.25 0.24
CA LEU A 47 -9.10 -9.50 -0.47
C LEU A 47 -9.28 -9.24 -1.97
N LEU A 48 -10.08 -8.25 -2.35
CA LEU A 48 -10.27 -7.89 -3.76
C LEU A 48 -8.94 -7.51 -4.44
N LEU A 49 -8.08 -6.76 -3.77
CA LEU A 49 -6.75 -6.40 -4.28
C LEU A 49 -5.82 -7.61 -4.40
N GLN A 50 -5.92 -8.58 -3.49
CA GLN A 50 -5.15 -9.84 -3.56
C GLN A 50 -5.60 -10.71 -4.74
N GLU A 51 -6.91 -10.88 -4.90
CA GLU A 51 -7.50 -11.59 -6.04
C GLU A 51 -7.09 -10.92 -7.36
N TYR A 52 -7.17 -9.59 -7.44
CA TYR A 52 -6.71 -8.84 -8.61
C TYR A 52 -5.21 -9.00 -8.86
N SER A 53 -4.37 -8.92 -7.82
CA SER A 53 -2.91 -9.16 -7.92
C SER A 53 -2.57 -10.54 -8.50
N SER A 54 -3.38 -11.57 -8.23
CA SER A 54 -3.14 -12.92 -8.73
C SER A 54 -3.35 -13.10 -10.23
N ILE A 55 -4.17 -12.23 -10.85
CA ILE A 55 -4.50 -12.28 -12.28
C ILE A 55 -3.68 -11.30 -13.12
N ILE A 56 -3.05 -10.31 -12.47
CA ILE A 56 -2.16 -9.36 -13.15
C ILE A 56 -0.95 -10.11 -13.71
N LYS A 57 -0.59 -9.78 -14.95
CA LYS A 57 0.69 -10.14 -15.54
C LYS A 57 1.25 -8.91 -16.22
N LEU A 58 2.26 -8.31 -15.61
CA LEU A 58 2.98 -7.18 -16.16
C LEU A 58 4.35 -7.65 -16.63
N ASN A 59 4.97 -6.84 -17.48
CA ASN A 59 6.19 -7.21 -18.18
C ASN A 59 7.37 -6.37 -17.70
N PHE A 60 7.53 -6.20 -16.38
CA PHE A 60 8.77 -5.62 -15.85
C PHE A 60 9.89 -6.66 -15.89
N THR A 61 11.12 -6.20 -16.08
CA THR A 61 12.30 -7.02 -15.87
C THR A 61 12.70 -6.99 -14.39
N PHE A 62 13.47 -7.98 -13.96
CA PHE A 62 14.05 -7.98 -12.61
C PHE A 62 14.86 -6.70 -12.33
N GLU A 63 15.67 -6.26 -13.30
CA GLU A 63 16.50 -5.05 -13.17
C GLU A 63 15.67 -3.78 -13.01
N GLU A 64 14.52 -3.70 -13.70
CA GLU A 64 13.59 -2.57 -13.56
C GLU A 64 12.97 -2.51 -12.17
N ILE A 65 12.50 -3.66 -11.65
CA ILE A 65 11.93 -3.73 -10.30
C ILE A 65 12.99 -3.37 -9.26
N LEU A 66 14.20 -3.91 -9.40
CA LEU A 66 15.32 -3.57 -8.52
C LEU A 66 15.62 -2.06 -8.55
N TYR A 67 15.66 -1.46 -9.74
CA TYR A 67 15.89 -0.03 -9.89
C TYR A 67 14.79 0.81 -9.21
N ILE A 68 13.52 0.44 -9.37
CA ILE A 68 12.40 1.13 -8.71
C ILE A 68 12.52 1.00 -7.19
N ILE A 69 12.88 -0.17 -6.68
CA ILE A 69 13.07 -0.41 -5.24
C ILE A 69 14.19 0.48 -4.69
N ASP A 70 15.32 0.57 -5.39
CA ASP A 70 16.49 1.33 -4.94
C ASP A 70 16.35 2.85 -5.16
N SER A 71 15.42 3.28 -6.03
CA SER A 71 15.15 4.69 -6.25
C SER A 71 14.72 5.42 -4.96
N PRO A 72 15.23 6.62 -4.66
CA PRO A 72 14.79 7.39 -3.50
C PRO A 72 13.36 7.95 -3.63
N MET A 73 12.64 7.64 -4.71
CA MET A 73 11.26 8.02 -4.93
C MET A 73 10.34 7.60 -3.78
N GLN A 74 9.45 8.52 -3.36
CA GLN A 74 8.43 8.27 -2.35
C GLN A 74 7.06 8.72 -2.87
N LEU A 75 6.05 7.88 -2.70
CA LEU A 75 4.64 8.21 -2.96
C LEU A 75 3.97 8.39 -1.61
N LEU A 76 3.56 9.62 -1.27
CA LEU A 76 3.07 9.99 0.06
C LEU A 76 1.55 10.11 0.10
N SER A 77 0.91 10.20 -1.08
CA SER A 77 -0.52 10.41 -1.22
C SER A 77 -1.10 9.58 -2.38
N MET A 78 -2.42 9.47 -2.41
CA MET A 78 -3.11 8.85 -3.54
C MET A 78 -2.93 9.63 -4.85
N GLU A 79 -2.66 10.93 -4.77
CA GLU A 79 -2.37 11.73 -5.97
C GLU A 79 -1.00 11.36 -6.54
N ASP A 80 -0.01 11.14 -5.67
CA ASP A 80 1.30 10.63 -6.10
C ASP A 80 1.17 9.25 -6.74
N VAL A 81 0.29 8.38 -6.22
CA VAL A 81 0.05 7.05 -6.81
C VAL A 81 -0.57 7.17 -8.21
N LYS A 82 -1.49 8.11 -8.45
CA LYS A 82 -2.03 8.36 -9.79
C LYS A 82 -0.94 8.85 -10.75
N GLU A 83 -0.09 9.73 -10.26
CA GLU A 83 0.97 10.39 -11.00
C GLU A 83 2.34 9.72 -10.81
N PHE A 84 2.36 8.42 -10.49
CA PHE A 84 3.55 7.64 -10.13
C PHE A 84 4.68 7.90 -11.13
N GLN A 85 4.42 7.74 -12.43
CA GLN A 85 5.41 7.95 -13.49
C GLN A 85 6.05 9.34 -13.46
N LYS A 86 5.27 10.40 -13.13
CA LYS A 86 5.79 11.77 -13.00
C LYS A 86 6.65 11.91 -11.76
N VAL A 87 6.25 11.32 -10.64
CA VAL A 87 7.04 11.34 -9.41
C VAL A 87 8.38 10.61 -9.63
N PHE A 88 8.33 9.44 -10.25
CA PHE A 88 9.51 8.64 -10.59
C PHE A 88 10.49 9.43 -11.46
N ILE A 89 10.04 9.97 -12.61
CA ILE A 89 10.93 10.68 -13.53
C ILE A 89 11.49 11.97 -12.92
N THR A 90 10.72 12.66 -12.08
CA THR A 90 11.18 13.88 -11.40
C THR A 90 12.35 13.60 -10.45
N VAL A 91 12.41 12.41 -9.86
CA VAL A 91 13.51 11.97 -9.00
C VAL A 91 14.70 11.50 -9.83
N GLU A 92 14.44 10.76 -10.91
CA GLU A 92 15.47 10.05 -11.67
C GLU A 92 16.01 10.81 -12.90
N TYR A 93 15.48 11.99 -13.23
CA TYR A 93 15.79 12.67 -14.51
C TYR A 93 17.29 12.87 -14.79
N LYS A 94 18.09 13.10 -13.75
CA LYS A 94 19.55 13.28 -13.89
C LYS A 94 20.28 12.00 -14.28
N ASN A 95 19.69 10.85 -14.04
CA ASN A 95 20.24 9.54 -14.32
C ASN A 95 19.87 9.04 -15.73
N ILE A 96 18.90 9.66 -16.41
CA ILE A 96 18.46 9.30 -17.77
C ILE A 96 19.63 9.15 -18.76
N PRO A 97 20.61 10.08 -18.84
CA PRO A 97 21.69 9.96 -19.82
C PRO A 97 22.59 8.73 -19.60
N LYS A 98 22.58 8.17 -18.39
CA LYS A 98 23.43 7.04 -17.98
C LYS A 98 22.68 5.71 -17.98
N ASN A 99 21.35 5.74 -17.84
CA ASN A 99 20.57 4.53 -17.67
C ASN A 99 19.27 4.61 -18.47
N GLN A 100 19.26 3.91 -19.62
CA GLN A 100 18.11 3.86 -20.51
C GLN A 100 16.91 3.10 -19.90
N ILE A 101 17.15 2.29 -18.84
CA ILE A 101 16.10 1.56 -18.13
C ILE A 101 15.02 2.50 -17.56
N ILE A 102 15.39 3.74 -17.21
CA ILE A 102 14.50 4.73 -16.59
C ILE A 102 13.31 5.06 -17.51
N LEU A 103 13.55 5.17 -18.82
CA LEU A 103 12.48 5.46 -19.77
C LEU A 103 11.56 4.25 -19.95
N SER A 104 12.12 3.03 -19.97
CA SER A 104 11.31 1.82 -20.04
C SER A 104 10.44 1.64 -18.79
N ILE A 105 11.00 1.92 -17.60
CA ILE A 105 10.25 1.95 -16.35
C ILE A 105 9.13 2.99 -16.41
N TYR A 106 9.44 4.21 -16.89
CA TYR A 106 8.45 5.28 -17.01
C TYR A 106 7.26 4.87 -17.88
N ASP A 107 7.52 4.32 -19.06
CA ASP A 107 6.48 3.89 -19.99
C ASP A 107 5.63 2.77 -19.37
N LYS A 108 6.26 1.77 -18.74
CA LYS A 108 5.55 0.68 -18.06
C LYS A 108 4.70 1.17 -16.91
N ILE A 109 5.18 2.10 -16.09
CA ILE A 109 4.40 2.71 -14.99
C ILE A 109 3.24 3.54 -15.56
N LEU A 110 3.46 4.27 -16.66
CA LEU A 110 2.42 5.08 -17.29
C LEU A 110 1.24 4.22 -17.75
N ASP A 111 1.51 3.03 -18.31
CA ASP A 111 0.51 2.09 -18.80
C ASP A 111 -0.29 1.39 -17.68
N LEU A 112 0.20 1.41 -16.44
CA LEU A 112 -0.50 0.82 -15.31
C LEU A 112 -1.79 1.58 -14.99
N ASN A 113 -2.86 0.85 -14.70
CA ASN A 113 -4.04 1.44 -14.11
C ASN A 113 -3.82 1.81 -12.64
N ILE A 114 -4.77 2.54 -12.05
CA ILE A 114 -4.64 3.04 -10.67
C ILE A 114 -4.49 1.92 -9.62
N ILE A 115 -5.12 0.77 -9.84
CA ILE A 115 -5.05 -0.38 -8.93
C ILE A 115 -3.67 -1.03 -9.02
N GLU A 116 -3.15 -1.24 -10.23
CA GLU A 116 -1.80 -1.77 -10.47
C GLU A 116 -0.72 -0.87 -9.86
N LYS A 117 -0.82 0.46 -10.10
CA LYS A 117 0.07 1.44 -9.47
C LYS A 117 0.04 1.34 -7.96
N TYR A 118 -1.15 1.20 -7.38
CA TYR A 118 -1.31 1.07 -5.93
C TYR A 118 -0.71 -0.22 -5.39
N ILE A 119 -0.92 -1.37 -6.05
CA ILE A 119 -0.35 -2.66 -5.64
C ILE A 119 1.18 -2.61 -5.72
N LEU A 120 1.74 -2.12 -6.84
CA LEU A 120 3.18 -1.99 -7.03
C LEU A 120 3.80 -1.12 -5.94
N TYR A 121 3.22 0.06 -5.70
CA TYR A 121 3.63 0.97 -4.63
C TYR A 121 3.63 0.28 -3.26
N LYS A 122 2.54 -0.40 -2.90
CA LYS A 122 2.38 -1.07 -1.60
C LYS A 122 3.43 -2.17 -1.42
N LYS A 123 3.75 -2.91 -2.48
CA LYS A 123 4.81 -3.92 -2.47
C LYS A 123 6.20 -3.31 -2.31
N ILE A 124 6.53 -2.26 -3.07
CA ILE A 124 7.81 -1.54 -2.93
C ILE A 124 7.98 -1.03 -1.49
N TYR A 125 6.94 -0.38 -0.95
CA TYR A 125 6.96 0.13 0.41
C TYR A 125 7.22 -0.98 1.44
N LYS A 126 6.50 -2.10 1.33
CA LYS A 126 6.67 -3.24 2.24
C LYS A 126 8.04 -3.89 2.09
N TYR A 127 8.54 -4.05 0.86
CA TYR A 127 9.88 -4.60 0.62
C TYR A 127 10.98 -3.75 1.25
N ARG A 128 10.91 -2.42 1.11
CA ARG A 128 11.87 -1.48 1.73
C ARG A 128 11.87 -1.51 3.27
N GLN A 129 10.76 -1.95 3.89
CA GLN A 129 10.69 -2.14 5.34
C GLN A 129 11.22 -3.51 5.80
N PHE A 130 11.07 -4.53 4.96
CA PHE A 130 11.39 -5.92 5.27
C PHE A 130 12.28 -6.49 4.14
N CYS A 131 13.57 -6.17 4.16
CA CYS A 131 14.55 -6.47 3.11
C CYS A 131 14.96 -7.96 3.00
N ASP A 132 14.23 -8.89 3.59
CA ASP A 132 14.58 -10.32 3.63
C ASP A 132 13.79 -11.18 2.62
N LEU A 133 13.04 -10.55 1.71
CA LEU A 133 12.19 -11.23 0.74
C LEU A 133 12.94 -11.47 -0.58
N ASP A 134 12.74 -12.63 -1.21
CA ASP A 134 13.22 -12.85 -2.58
C ASP A 134 12.39 -12.00 -3.55
N ILE A 135 13.06 -11.14 -4.34
CA ILE A 135 12.40 -10.20 -5.26
C ILE A 135 11.61 -10.95 -6.35
N ASN A 136 12.15 -12.03 -6.90
CA ASN A 136 11.49 -12.78 -7.97
C ASN A 136 10.20 -13.43 -7.48
N GLU A 137 10.22 -13.99 -6.27
CA GLU A 137 9.03 -14.56 -5.67
C GLU A 137 8.03 -13.47 -5.24
N TYR A 138 8.53 -12.41 -4.61
CA TYR A 138 7.69 -11.37 -4.03
C TYR A 138 7.05 -10.46 -5.08
N PHE A 139 7.69 -10.25 -6.23
CA PHE A 139 7.17 -9.45 -7.35
C PHE A 139 6.78 -10.30 -8.58
N LYS A 140 6.52 -11.60 -8.39
CA LYS A 140 6.25 -12.55 -9.49
C LYS A 140 5.14 -12.15 -10.46
N GLU A 141 4.17 -11.36 -10.04
CA GLU A 141 3.09 -10.89 -10.94
C GLU A 141 3.51 -9.67 -11.80
N PHE A 142 4.60 -9.00 -11.40
CA PHE A 142 5.16 -7.86 -12.10
C PHE A 142 6.30 -8.26 -13.04
N ILE A 143 7.03 -9.32 -12.69
CA ILE A 143 8.20 -9.80 -13.42
C ILE A 143 7.78 -10.86 -14.44
N ALA A 144 8.17 -10.64 -15.69
CA ALA A 144 8.00 -11.60 -16.79
C ALA A 144 9.28 -12.40 -17.08
#